data_AF-A0A957XTT1-F1
#
_entry.id   AF-A0A957XTT1-F1
#
_cell.length_a   1.000
_cell.length_b   1.000
_cell.length_c   1.000
_cell.angle_alpha   90.00
_cell.angle_beta   90.00
_cell.angle_gamma   90.00
#
_symmetry.space_group_name_H-M   'P 1'
#
loop_
_entity.id
_entity.type
_entity.pdbx_description
1 polymer ?
#
loop_
_entity_poly.entity_id
_entity_poly.type
_entity_poly.pdbx_seq_one_letter_code
_entity_poly.pdbx_strand_id
1 'polypeptide(L)'
;MNLRSIFVLAAVGMLLISVSACNQEEPVAAVDAAAPAITASPTPTQTAAPTHPPTATPTKVATATATPSPTATVPTEPTPGPTVAPDLALEFSSLKQGQYLGYVAQRYGVSLDELVQFSGIENPDVVPIGQGLIIPYHTDRYTPSEALLPDSELVYGQGYVDFDLQAFVDEQGGRLSQVSMTGLDGEQWSGADVVERVAARYSVGPRVLLALMEAGSGWVTDPDPQGNAAGYPLGHTNGGPGLLPQLEWAANELNHGFYGWLDRGETAIRFEDGTLARGAPGLNPGTVAVQRTLAADATYSQLPAKLSAFDEAYRRLFGDPANLDAGPVLPAGLQQPELHLPWKPGEWWHLTGGPHGGWVSGSGWAALDFVPEDAVIGG
;
A
#
# COMPACT_ATOMS: atom_id res chain seq x y z
N MET A 1 -19.63 35.82 -41.10
CA MET A 1 -18.30 35.63 -40.48
C MET A 1 -17.28 35.53 -41.61
N ASN A 2 -16.28 36.43 -41.66
CA ASN A 2 -15.39 36.54 -42.82
C ASN A 2 -14.28 35.48 -42.76
N LEU A 3 -13.81 34.99 -43.93
CA LEU A 3 -12.85 33.86 -44.03
C LEU A 3 -11.59 34.01 -43.15
N ARG A 4 -11.14 35.26 -42.94
CA ARG A 4 -10.01 35.58 -42.06
C ARG A 4 -10.27 35.27 -40.58
N SER A 5 -11.50 35.47 -40.10
CA SER A 5 -11.87 35.18 -38.71
C SER A 5 -11.96 33.67 -38.45
N ILE A 6 -12.32 32.88 -39.46
CA ILE A 6 -12.37 31.42 -39.39
C ILE A 6 -10.96 30.83 -39.30
N PHE A 7 -10.00 31.36 -40.07
CA PHE A 7 -8.60 30.92 -40.01
C PHE A 7 -7.92 31.25 -38.67
N VAL A 8 -8.20 32.41 -38.08
CA VAL A 8 -7.63 32.79 -36.77
C VAL A 8 -8.22 31.94 -35.65
N LEU A 9 -9.53 31.65 -35.67
CA LEU A 9 -10.17 30.75 -34.70
C LEU A 9 -9.68 29.30 -34.85
N ALA A 10 -9.48 28.83 -36.07
CA ALA A 10 -8.92 27.50 -36.32
C ALA A 10 -7.46 27.39 -35.85
N ALA A 11 -6.64 28.42 -36.08
CA ALA A 11 -5.24 28.44 -35.63
C ALA A 11 -5.11 28.53 -34.10
N VAL A 12 -5.96 29.32 -33.43
CA VAL A 12 -5.99 29.40 -31.96
C VAL A 12 -6.54 28.11 -31.34
N GLY A 13 -7.54 27.48 -31.97
CA GLY A 13 -8.04 26.17 -31.55
C GLY A 13 -7.00 25.06 -31.68
N MET A 14 -6.22 25.05 -32.77
CA MET A 14 -5.15 24.06 -32.98
C MET A 14 -3.96 24.28 -32.03
N LEU A 15 -3.65 25.54 -31.69
CA LEU A 15 -2.63 25.86 -30.69
C LEU A 15 -3.07 25.42 -29.28
N LEU A 16 -4.32 25.66 -28.89
CA LEU A 16 -4.85 25.22 -27.59
C LEU A 16 -4.91 23.68 -27.46
N ILE A 17 -5.21 22.96 -28.54
CA ILE A 17 -5.18 21.49 -28.55
C ILE A 17 -3.73 20.97 -28.44
N SER A 18 -2.75 21.70 -29.00
CA SER A 18 -1.33 21.35 -28.91
C SER A 18 -0.74 21.59 -27.52
N VAL A 19 -1.25 22.58 -26.75
CA VAL A 19 -0.80 22.82 -25.36
C VAL A 19 -1.46 21.86 -24.37
N SER A 20 -2.71 21.43 -24.60
CA SER A 20 -3.37 20.42 -23.75
C SER A 20 -2.88 18.99 -23.98
N ALA A 21 -2.31 18.67 -25.15
CA ALA A 21 -1.76 17.34 -25.45
C ALA A 21 -0.35 17.10 -24.86
N CYS A 22 0.35 18.15 -24.41
CA CYS A 22 1.66 18.03 -23.76
C CYS A 22 1.58 17.84 -22.24
N ASN A 23 0.38 17.76 -21.66
CA ASN A 23 0.16 17.65 -20.21
C ASN A 23 -0.54 16.35 -19.80
N GLN A 24 -0.58 15.34 -20.66
CA GLN A 24 -0.88 13.98 -20.21
C GLN A 24 0.39 13.41 -19.57
N GLU A 25 0.39 13.36 -18.24
CA GLU A 25 1.25 12.42 -17.53
C GLU A 25 0.91 11.03 -18.03
N GLU A 26 1.83 10.40 -18.77
CA GLU A 26 1.74 8.96 -19.01
C GLU A 26 1.75 8.23 -17.66
N PRO A 27 1.03 7.11 -17.52
CA PRO A 27 1.16 6.28 -16.34
C PRO A 27 2.59 5.76 -16.30
N VAL A 28 3.43 6.41 -15.49
CA VAL A 28 4.79 5.97 -15.24
C VAL A 28 4.68 4.59 -14.61
N ALA A 29 5.22 3.57 -15.29
CA ALA A 29 5.51 2.30 -14.64
C ALA A 29 6.29 2.63 -13.36
N ALA A 30 5.79 2.17 -12.22
CA ALA A 30 6.47 2.34 -10.94
C ALA A 30 7.81 1.61 -11.04
N VAL A 31 8.90 2.36 -11.19
CA VAL A 31 10.25 1.84 -11.01
C VAL A 31 10.48 1.86 -9.50
N ASP A 32 10.18 0.73 -8.87
CA ASP A 32 10.35 0.50 -7.44
C ASP A 32 11.82 0.75 -7.05
N ALA A 33 11.99 1.57 -6.01
CA ALA A 33 13.29 1.80 -5.41
C ALA A 33 13.76 0.50 -4.73
N ALA A 34 14.80 -0.13 -5.26
CA ALA A 34 15.49 -1.19 -4.54
C ALA A 34 16.13 -0.58 -3.28
N ALA A 35 15.62 -0.94 -2.10
CA ALA A 35 16.28 -0.61 -0.84
C ALA A 35 17.60 -1.39 -0.73
N PRO A 36 18.68 -0.79 -0.21
CA PRO A 36 19.96 -1.50 -0.04
C PRO A 36 19.85 -2.56 1.07
N ALA A 37 20.31 -3.78 0.78
CA ALA A 37 20.33 -4.89 1.72
C ALA A 37 21.46 -4.74 2.76
N ILE A 38 21.12 -4.88 4.04
CA ILE A 38 22.06 -5.09 5.14
C ILE A 38 22.47 -6.57 5.18
N THR A 39 23.76 -6.85 4.98
CA THR A 39 24.29 -8.21 4.78
C THR A 39 24.73 -8.88 6.08
N ALA A 40 24.34 -10.15 6.25
CA ALA A 40 25.06 -11.13 7.07
C ALA A 40 24.91 -12.54 6.45
N SER A 41 26.02 -13.24 6.25
CA SER A 41 26.10 -14.53 5.57
C SER A 41 26.66 -15.60 6.51
N PRO A 42 26.15 -16.85 6.47
CA PRO A 42 27.05 -18.00 6.59
C PRO A 42 26.80 -19.14 5.57
N THR A 43 27.89 -19.86 5.31
CA THR A 43 28.16 -20.97 4.36
C THR A 43 27.47 -22.31 4.73
N PRO A 44 27.11 -23.18 3.76
CA PRO A 44 26.16 -24.29 3.96
C PRO A 44 26.80 -25.66 4.28
N THR A 45 25.97 -26.62 4.71
CA THR A 45 26.26 -28.07 4.68
C THR A 45 25.03 -28.83 4.17
N GLN A 46 25.24 -29.64 3.13
CA GLN A 46 24.24 -30.44 2.39
C GLN A 46 23.88 -31.77 3.08
N THR A 47 22.72 -32.34 2.68
CA THR A 47 22.32 -33.79 2.53
C THR A 47 20.91 -34.02 3.13
N ALA A 48 19.89 -34.66 2.53
CA ALA A 48 19.62 -35.30 1.24
C ALA A 48 18.09 -35.29 0.95
N ALA A 49 17.70 -35.37 -0.34
CA ALA A 49 16.36 -35.73 -0.85
C ALA A 49 16.05 -37.23 -0.66
N PRO A 50 14.82 -37.81 -0.87
CA PRO A 50 13.67 -37.37 -1.69
C PRO A 50 12.29 -37.52 -0.96
N THR A 51 11.06 -37.34 -1.48
CA THR A 51 10.36 -37.88 -2.67
C THR A 51 8.91 -37.28 -2.69
N HIS A 52 8.30 -37.04 -3.86
CA HIS A 52 6.87 -36.71 -4.09
C HIS A 52 5.89 -37.67 -3.37
N PRO A 53 4.57 -37.38 -3.10
CA PRO A 53 3.53 -36.86 -4.04
C PRO A 53 2.33 -36.14 -3.30
N PRO A 54 1.04 -36.21 -3.73
CA PRO A 54 0.34 -35.75 -4.95
C PRO A 54 -0.76 -34.69 -4.66
N THR A 55 -1.36 -34.17 -5.74
CA THR A 55 -2.62 -33.41 -5.80
C THR A 55 -3.78 -34.06 -5.02
N ALA A 56 -4.48 -33.29 -4.18
CA ALA A 56 -5.72 -33.72 -3.52
C ALA A 56 -6.92 -32.86 -3.97
N THR A 57 -7.94 -33.54 -4.50
CA THR A 57 -9.31 -33.04 -4.68
C THR A 57 -9.99 -32.93 -3.31
N PRO A 58 -10.79 -31.88 -3.01
CA PRO A 58 -11.38 -31.73 -1.69
C PRO A 58 -12.51 -32.74 -1.47
N THR A 59 -12.33 -33.63 -0.49
CA THR A 59 -13.39 -34.48 0.06
C THR A 59 -13.86 -33.87 1.38
N LYS A 60 -15.15 -33.56 1.47
CA LYS A 60 -15.84 -33.09 2.68
C LYS A 60 -15.75 -34.15 3.78
N VAL A 61 -15.11 -33.86 4.93
CA VAL A 61 -15.08 -34.75 6.10
C VAL A 61 -15.25 -33.98 7.42
N ALA A 62 -16.24 -34.49 8.19
CA ALA A 62 -16.46 -34.56 9.63
C ALA A 62 -15.94 -33.47 10.59
N THR A 63 -16.89 -33.00 11.42
CA THR A 63 -16.71 -32.26 12.68
C THR A 63 -15.73 -32.94 13.63
N ALA A 64 -14.60 -32.29 13.89
CA ALA A 64 -13.66 -32.66 14.94
C ALA A 64 -14.03 -32.01 16.28
N THR A 65 -14.02 -32.79 17.36
CA THR A 65 -14.15 -32.31 18.74
C THR A 65 -12.87 -31.58 19.13
N ALA A 66 -12.99 -30.31 19.52
CA ALA A 66 -11.87 -29.45 19.92
C ALA A 66 -11.17 -29.99 21.18
N THR A 67 -9.87 -30.24 21.07
CA THR A 67 -8.97 -30.38 22.21
C THR A 67 -8.50 -28.97 22.59
N PRO A 68 -8.54 -28.55 23.87
CA PRO A 68 -8.09 -27.22 24.25
C PRO A 68 -6.58 -27.08 23.97
N SER A 69 -6.26 -26.19 23.04
CA SER A 69 -4.88 -25.80 22.74
C SER A 69 -4.27 -25.09 23.95
N PRO A 70 -2.99 -25.33 24.30
CA PRO A 70 -2.33 -24.58 25.37
C PRO A 70 -2.33 -23.09 25.02
N THR A 71 -2.78 -22.26 25.95
CA THR A 71 -2.73 -20.80 25.87
C THR A 71 -1.28 -20.36 25.67
N ALA A 72 -0.92 -20.05 24.44
CA ALA A 72 0.27 -19.26 24.17
C ALA A 72 0.06 -17.89 24.82
N THR A 73 0.96 -17.52 25.72
CA THR A 73 1.01 -16.15 26.25
C THR A 73 1.40 -15.25 25.09
N VAL A 74 0.42 -14.60 24.46
CA VAL A 74 0.64 -13.64 23.38
C VAL A 74 1.41 -12.45 23.96
N PRO A 75 2.57 -12.07 23.41
CA PRO A 75 3.21 -10.81 23.75
C PRO A 75 2.27 -9.67 23.32
N THR A 76 1.78 -8.89 24.27
CA THR A 76 0.97 -7.68 24.06
C THR A 76 1.82 -6.44 23.75
N GLU A 77 3.10 -6.62 23.45
CA GLU A 77 3.98 -5.51 23.09
C GLU A 77 3.77 -5.17 21.61
N PRO A 78 3.48 -3.90 21.26
CA PRO A 78 3.25 -3.50 19.87
C PRO A 78 4.46 -3.85 19.01
N THR A 79 4.22 -4.24 17.76
CA THR A 79 5.28 -4.48 16.78
C THR A 79 6.25 -3.28 16.78
N PRO A 80 7.55 -3.47 17.06
CA PRO A 80 8.48 -2.37 17.16
C PRO A 80 8.50 -1.55 15.87
N GLY A 81 8.33 -0.23 15.99
CA GLY A 81 8.48 0.69 14.88
C GLY A 81 9.95 0.90 14.47
N PRO A 82 10.20 1.73 13.44
CA PRO A 82 11.53 1.94 12.92
C PRO A 82 12.43 2.66 13.93
N THR A 83 13.68 2.20 14.03
CA THR A 83 14.69 2.76 14.93
C THR A 83 15.35 3.99 14.29
N VAL A 84 14.59 5.09 14.23
CA VAL A 84 15.00 6.38 13.64
C VAL A 84 14.98 7.45 14.73
N ALA A 85 15.86 8.46 14.62
CA ALA A 85 15.89 9.59 15.54
C ALA A 85 14.49 10.24 15.69
N PRO A 86 14.11 10.73 16.89
CA PRO A 86 12.77 11.25 17.12
C PRO A 86 12.39 12.43 16.22
N ASP A 87 13.32 13.32 15.90
CA ASP A 87 13.11 14.51 15.07
C ASP A 87 13.28 14.25 13.57
N LEU A 88 13.63 13.03 13.18
CA LEU A 88 13.93 12.67 11.80
C LEU A 88 12.76 11.91 11.16
N ALA A 89 12.14 12.54 10.18
CA ALA A 89 11.15 11.94 9.29
C ALA A 89 11.81 11.54 7.96
N LEU A 90 11.76 10.25 7.62
CA LEU A 90 12.34 9.71 6.39
C LEU A 90 11.24 9.42 5.38
N GLU A 91 11.41 9.93 4.16
CA GLU A 91 10.59 9.58 2.99
C GLU A 91 11.45 8.86 1.96
N PHE A 92 10.88 7.85 1.31
CA PHE A 92 11.58 7.05 0.30
C PHE A 92 11.08 7.39 -1.10
N SER A 93 12.01 7.55 -2.03
CA SER A 93 11.71 7.83 -3.43
C SER A 93 12.73 7.17 -4.35
N SER A 94 12.57 7.35 -5.67
CA SER A 94 13.58 6.98 -6.65
C SER A 94 13.86 8.13 -7.61
N LEU A 95 15.11 8.21 -8.08
CA LEU A 95 15.49 9.22 -9.06
C LEU A 95 14.81 8.94 -10.40
N LYS A 96 13.98 9.87 -10.89
CA LYS A 96 13.25 9.69 -12.17
C LYS A 96 14.06 10.20 -13.36
N GLN A 97 13.69 9.75 -14.56
CA GLN A 97 14.29 10.25 -15.80
C GLN A 97 14.20 11.77 -15.88
N GLY A 98 15.33 12.42 -16.20
CA GLY A 98 15.44 13.88 -16.29
C GLY A 98 15.63 14.60 -14.95
N GLN A 99 15.64 13.88 -13.82
CA GLN A 99 16.00 14.44 -12.52
C GLN A 99 17.50 14.28 -12.22
N TYR A 100 18.03 15.18 -11.40
CA TYR A 100 19.36 15.08 -10.79
C TYR A 100 19.24 15.43 -9.31
N LEU A 101 20.21 15.02 -8.48
CA LEU A 101 20.09 15.14 -7.01
C LEU A 101 19.85 16.57 -6.52
N GLY A 102 20.50 17.57 -7.12
CA GLY A 102 20.28 18.98 -6.77
C GLY A 102 18.84 19.45 -7.02
N TYR A 103 18.20 18.98 -8.09
CA TYR A 103 16.78 19.24 -8.36
C TYR A 103 15.89 18.59 -7.30
N VAL A 104 16.18 17.34 -6.92
CA VAL A 104 15.43 16.62 -5.87
C VAL A 104 15.58 17.35 -4.54
N ALA A 105 16.82 17.62 -4.10
CA ALA A 105 17.10 18.33 -2.85
C ALA A 105 16.34 19.67 -2.78
N GLN A 106 16.37 20.46 -3.86
CA GLN A 106 15.62 21.71 -3.94
C GLN A 106 14.10 21.50 -3.89
N ARG A 107 13.57 20.54 -4.66
CA ARG A 107 12.13 20.26 -4.72
C ARG A 107 11.57 19.83 -3.37
N TYR A 108 12.33 19.02 -2.64
CA TYR A 108 11.92 18.48 -1.35
C TYR A 108 12.37 19.34 -0.16
N GLY A 109 13.17 20.39 -0.38
CA GLY A 109 13.61 21.32 0.66
C GLY A 109 14.64 20.73 1.64
N VAL A 110 15.45 19.78 1.19
CA VAL A 110 16.47 19.10 2.02
C VAL A 110 17.88 19.45 1.56
N SER A 111 18.88 19.22 2.42
CA SER A 111 20.29 19.35 2.03
C SER A 111 20.68 18.30 1.00
N LEU A 112 21.42 18.69 -0.04
CA LEU A 112 22.00 17.74 -0.99
C LEU A 112 22.98 16.80 -0.30
N ASP A 113 23.78 17.31 0.65
CA ASP A 113 24.75 16.50 1.38
C ASP A 113 24.05 15.45 2.25
N GLU A 114 22.96 15.82 2.92
CA GLU A 114 22.16 14.88 3.70
C GLU A 114 21.47 13.86 2.78
N LEU A 115 20.90 14.28 1.66
CA LEU A 115 20.29 13.38 0.68
C LEU A 115 21.30 12.32 0.19
N VAL A 116 22.51 12.74 -0.16
CA VAL A 116 23.61 11.86 -0.62
C VAL A 116 24.03 10.90 0.50
N GLN A 117 24.23 11.42 1.71
CA GLN A 117 24.66 10.64 2.87
C GLN A 117 23.62 9.59 3.26
N PHE A 118 22.36 9.99 3.42
CA PHE A 118 21.28 9.09 3.81
C PHE A 118 20.99 8.04 2.74
N SER A 119 21.09 8.41 1.46
CA SER A 119 20.85 7.49 0.34
C SER A 119 22.06 6.59 0.03
N GLY A 120 23.19 6.75 0.73
CA GLY A 120 24.40 5.97 0.51
C GLY A 120 25.03 6.17 -0.88
N ILE A 121 24.89 7.37 -1.46
CA ILE A 121 25.36 7.66 -2.82
C ILE A 121 26.86 7.99 -2.78
N GLU A 122 27.67 7.17 -3.44
CA GLU A 122 29.14 7.36 -3.48
C GLU A 122 29.56 8.52 -4.39
N ASN A 123 28.93 8.65 -5.55
CA ASN A 123 29.21 9.71 -6.52
C ASN A 123 27.93 10.46 -6.92
N PRO A 124 27.71 11.69 -6.42
CA PRO A 124 26.50 12.46 -6.69
C PRO A 124 26.39 12.97 -8.13
N ASP A 125 27.49 13.00 -8.89
CA ASP A 125 27.50 13.45 -10.29
C ASP A 125 27.10 12.36 -11.29
N VAL A 126 27.09 11.09 -10.86
CA VAL A 126 26.79 9.94 -11.71
C VAL A 126 25.85 8.99 -10.98
N VAL A 127 24.55 9.30 -11.07
CA VAL A 127 23.49 8.54 -10.39
C VAL A 127 22.55 7.93 -11.44
N PRO A 128 22.32 6.60 -11.40
CA PRO A 128 21.41 5.95 -12.34
C PRO A 128 19.95 6.35 -12.08
N ILE A 129 19.13 6.32 -13.14
CA ILE A 129 17.67 6.38 -13.00
C ILE A 129 17.22 5.17 -12.19
N GLY A 130 16.23 5.37 -11.31
CA GLY A 130 15.76 4.35 -10.38
C GLY A 130 16.58 4.25 -9.10
N GLN A 131 17.69 5.01 -8.95
CA GLN A 131 18.43 5.08 -7.69
C GLN A 131 17.48 5.39 -6.54
N GLY A 132 17.45 4.51 -5.53
CA GLY A 132 16.70 4.74 -4.30
C GLY A 132 17.23 5.96 -3.55
N LEU A 133 16.32 6.82 -3.11
CA LEU A 133 16.58 8.05 -2.39
C LEU A 133 15.91 7.98 -1.02
N ILE A 134 16.69 8.29 0.02
CA ILE A 134 16.21 8.50 1.38
C ILE A 134 16.24 10.00 1.64
N ILE A 135 15.06 10.60 1.76
CA ILE A 135 14.88 12.03 1.91
C ILE A 135 14.70 12.35 3.40
N PRO A 136 15.69 12.97 4.06
CA PRO A 136 15.63 13.25 5.49
C PRO A 136 14.99 14.61 5.78
N TYR A 137 13.96 14.61 6.63
CA TYR A 137 13.30 15.81 7.13
C TYR A 137 13.51 15.95 8.63
N HIS A 138 14.04 17.08 9.07
CA HIS A 138 14.10 17.44 10.48
C HIS A 138 12.82 18.18 10.86
N THR A 139 11.99 17.58 11.71
CA THR A 139 10.69 18.13 12.10
C THR A 139 10.36 17.84 13.56
N ASP A 140 9.72 18.81 14.22
CA ASP A 140 9.11 18.68 15.54
C ASP A 140 7.60 18.38 15.46
N ARG A 141 7.08 18.20 14.25
CA ARG A 141 5.66 17.90 14.00
C ARG A 141 5.45 16.39 13.98
N TYR A 142 4.60 15.90 14.87
CA TYR A 142 4.26 14.48 14.99
C TYR A 142 2.79 14.24 14.71
N THR A 143 2.46 13.09 14.11
CA THR A 143 1.07 12.62 14.12
C THR A 143 0.62 12.26 15.54
N PRO A 144 -0.69 12.10 15.78
CA PRO A 144 -1.21 11.59 17.05
C PRO A 144 -0.57 10.24 17.43
N SER A 145 -0.31 10.03 18.73
CA SER A 145 0.42 8.86 19.25
C SER A 145 -0.49 7.72 19.72
N GLU A 146 -1.80 7.86 19.57
CA GLU A 146 -2.78 6.88 19.98
C GLU A 146 -2.80 5.70 18.99
N ALA A 147 -2.67 4.48 19.53
CA ALA A 147 -2.91 3.27 18.75
C ALA A 147 -4.39 3.15 18.38
N LEU A 148 -4.65 2.85 17.12
CA LEU A 148 -6.00 2.85 16.55
C LEU A 148 -6.44 1.47 16.07
N LEU A 149 -5.51 0.71 15.47
CA LEU A 149 -5.81 -0.53 14.77
C LEU A 149 -4.69 -1.55 15.01
N PRO A 150 -4.97 -2.77 15.50
CA PRO A 150 -3.99 -3.85 15.55
C PRO A 150 -3.45 -4.21 14.16
N ASP A 151 -2.19 -4.64 14.08
CA ASP A 151 -1.58 -5.03 12.80
C ASP A 151 -2.33 -6.20 12.14
N SER A 152 -2.87 -7.12 12.93
CA SER A 152 -3.65 -8.27 12.45
C SER A 152 -4.99 -7.87 11.83
N GLU A 153 -5.53 -6.71 12.19
CA GLU A 153 -6.74 -6.19 11.56
C GLU A 153 -6.43 -5.48 10.25
N LEU A 154 -5.25 -4.84 10.14
CA LEU A 154 -4.84 -4.26 8.87
C LEU A 154 -4.58 -5.34 7.81
N VAL A 155 -3.92 -6.44 8.18
CA VAL A 155 -3.53 -7.49 7.23
C VAL A 155 -4.67 -8.48 7.04
N TYR A 156 -5.01 -8.80 5.79
CA TYR A 156 -6.01 -9.83 5.51
C TYR A 156 -5.48 -11.22 5.86
N GLY A 157 -5.77 -11.67 7.08
CA GLY A 157 -5.28 -12.93 7.63
C GLY A 157 -6.32 -13.67 8.47
N GLN A 158 -5.84 -14.45 9.44
CA GLN A 158 -6.65 -15.37 10.25
C GLN A 158 -7.85 -14.72 10.97
N GLY A 159 -7.77 -13.43 11.30
CA GLY A 159 -8.86 -12.68 11.96
C GLY A 159 -10.13 -12.53 11.12
N TYR A 160 -10.09 -12.92 9.84
CA TYR A 160 -11.20 -12.76 8.89
C TYR A 160 -11.86 -14.07 8.47
N VAL A 161 -11.37 -15.23 8.93
CA VAL A 161 -11.90 -16.56 8.54
C VAL A 161 -13.41 -16.69 8.78
N ASP A 162 -13.90 -16.10 9.86
CA ASP A 162 -15.32 -16.14 10.24
C ASP A 162 -16.11 -14.89 9.83
N PHE A 163 -15.51 -13.98 9.06
CA PHE A 163 -16.17 -12.74 8.61
C PHE A 163 -16.87 -12.96 7.26
N ASP A 164 -18.18 -13.19 7.30
CA ASP A 164 -19.01 -13.24 6.09
C ASP A 164 -19.28 -11.82 5.57
N LEU A 165 -18.40 -11.37 4.68
CA LEU A 165 -18.43 -10.02 4.10
C LEU A 165 -19.72 -9.75 3.30
N GLN A 166 -20.22 -10.73 2.53
CA GLN A 166 -21.43 -10.55 1.72
C GLN A 166 -22.64 -10.39 2.65
N ALA A 167 -22.81 -11.27 3.63
CA ALA A 167 -23.89 -11.17 4.60
C ALA A 167 -23.84 -9.85 5.38
N PHE A 168 -22.63 -9.41 5.77
CA PHE A 168 -22.44 -8.13 6.45
C PHE A 168 -22.91 -6.95 5.59
N VAL A 169 -22.46 -6.86 4.33
CA VAL A 169 -22.84 -5.76 3.43
C VAL A 169 -24.35 -5.75 3.17
N ASP A 170 -24.96 -6.93 3.00
CA ASP A 170 -26.41 -7.06 2.82
C ASP A 170 -27.19 -6.61 4.06
N GLU A 171 -26.70 -6.92 5.27
CA GLU A 171 -27.29 -6.49 6.53
C GLU A 171 -27.23 -4.97 6.72
N GLN A 172 -26.11 -4.33 6.37
CA GLN A 172 -25.96 -2.88 6.51
C GLN A 172 -26.87 -2.10 5.54
N GLY A 173 -27.15 -2.65 4.36
CA GLY A 173 -28.17 -2.12 3.46
C GLY A 173 -27.86 -0.75 2.81
N GLY A 174 -26.62 -0.25 2.94
CA GLY A 174 -26.18 1.01 2.33
C GLY A 174 -25.96 0.92 0.82
N ARG A 175 -25.38 1.97 0.24
CA ARG A 175 -25.13 2.06 -1.20
C ARG A 175 -24.26 0.91 -1.71
N LEU A 176 -23.34 0.41 -0.90
CA LEU A 176 -22.46 -0.71 -1.26
C LEU A 176 -23.23 -1.98 -1.64
N SER A 177 -24.34 -2.31 -0.94
CA SER A 177 -25.13 -3.53 -1.23
C SER A 177 -25.90 -3.45 -2.55
N GLN A 178 -26.05 -2.25 -3.11
CA GLN A 178 -26.75 -2.00 -4.38
C GLN A 178 -25.80 -2.01 -5.59
N VAL A 179 -24.49 -2.11 -5.37
CA VAL A 179 -23.49 -2.09 -6.44
C VAL A 179 -23.55 -3.39 -7.24
N SER A 180 -23.59 -3.25 -8.56
CA SER A 180 -23.34 -4.31 -9.53
C SER A 180 -22.40 -3.75 -10.60
N MET A 181 -21.26 -4.40 -10.83
CA MET A 181 -20.30 -4.00 -11.86
C MET A 181 -19.82 -5.19 -12.68
N THR A 182 -19.42 -4.95 -13.93
CA THR A 182 -18.86 -6.01 -14.79
C THR A 182 -17.35 -6.10 -14.59
N GLY A 183 -16.86 -7.26 -14.17
CA GLY A 183 -15.45 -7.62 -14.08
C GLY A 183 -14.77 -7.74 -15.44
N LEU A 184 -13.44 -7.84 -15.43
CA LEU A 184 -12.61 -7.98 -16.64
C LEU A 184 -12.87 -9.28 -17.41
N ASP A 185 -13.35 -10.31 -16.71
CA ASP A 185 -13.76 -11.61 -17.23
C ASP A 185 -15.23 -11.63 -17.72
N GLY A 186 -15.95 -10.51 -17.59
CA GLY A 186 -17.37 -10.39 -17.93
C GLY A 186 -18.32 -10.84 -16.81
N GLU A 187 -17.81 -11.27 -15.66
CA GLU A 187 -18.62 -11.63 -14.49
C GLU A 187 -19.28 -10.38 -13.88
N GLN A 188 -20.47 -10.52 -13.28
CA GLN A 188 -21.06 -9.44 -12.46
C GLN A 188 -20.55 -9.57 -11.03
N TRP A 189 -20.05 -8.48 -10.48
CA TRP A 189 -19.55 -8.37 -9.11
C TRP A 189 -20.48 -7.49 -8.28
N SER A 190 -20.88 -7.99 -7.12
CA SER A 190 -21.55 -7.20 -6.08
C SER A 190 -20.58 -6.19 -5.45
N GLY A 191 -21.07 -5.23 -4.66
CA GLY A 191 -20.19 -4.36 -3.88
C GLY A 191 -19.28 -5.13 -2.92
N ALA A 192 -19.80 -6.19 -2.29
CA ALA A 192 -19.01 -7.05 -1.41
C ALA A 192 -17.93 -7.84 -2.18
N ASP A 193 -18.24 -8.35 -3.37
CA ASP A 193 -17.26 -9.05 -4.24
C ASP A 193 -16.09 -8.13 -4.59
N VAL A 194 -16.35 -6.84 -4.80
CA VAL A 194 -15.31 -5.87 -5.12
C VAL A 194 -14.41 -5.62 -3.92
N VAL A 195 -14.99 -5.48 -2.73
CA VAL A 195 -14.23 -5.34 -1.47
C VAL A 195 -13.38 -6.60 -1.23
N GLU A 196 -13.95 -7.80 -1.38
CA GLU A 196 -13.24 -9.07 -1.20
C GLU A 196 -12.06 -9.20 -2.16
N ARG A 197 -12.25 -8.87 -3.44
CA ARG A 197 -11.20 -8.95 -4.45
C ARG A 197 -10.07 -7.97 -4.18
N VAL A 198 -10.37 -6.75 -3.75
CA VAL A 198 -9.34 -5.77 -3.37
C VAL A 198 -8.63 -6.22 -2.10
N ALA A 199 -9.37 -6.63 -1.07
CA ALA A 199 -8.80 -7.16 0.17
C ALA A 199 -7.82 -8.31 -0.10
N ALA A 200 -8.24 -9.29 -0.90
CA ALA A 200 -7.42 -10.43 -1.29
C ALA A 200 -6.19 -10.03 -2.12
N ARG A 201 -6.35 -9.15 -3.11
CA ARG A 201 -5.25 -8.73 -3.99
C ARG A 201 -4.18 -7.94 -3.24
N TYR A 202 -4.59 -7.04 -2.35
CA TYR A 202 -3.70 -6.17 -1.61
C TYR A 202 -3.30 -6.73 -0.24
N SER A 203 -3.88 -7.87 0.18
CA SER A 203 -3.71 -8.43 1.52
C SER A 203 -4.10 -7.45 2.64
N VAL A 204 -5.14 -6.64 2.40
CA VAL A 204 -5.65 -5.63 3.34
C VAL A 204 -7.00 -6.07 3.89
N GLY A 205 -7.18 -5.97 5.20
CA GLY A 205 -8.37 -6.41 5.91
C GLY A 205 -9.65 -5.71 5.43
N PRO A 206 -10.71 -6.45 5.04
CA PRO A 206 -11.93 -5.86 4.50
C PRO A 206 -12.68 -4.95 5.49
N ARG A 207 -12.58 -5.20 6.81
CA ARG A 207 -13.17 -4.33 7.84
C ARG A 207 -12.57 -2.92 7.81
N VAL A 208 -11.28 -2.80 7.55
CA VAL A 208 -10.59 -1.50 7.46
C VAL A 208 -11.07 -0.71 6.24
N LEU A 209 -11.21 -1.37 5.09
CA LEU A 209 -11.74 -0.76 3.86
C LEU A 209 -13.18 -0.28 4.05
N LEU A 210 -14.02 -1.09 4.71
CA LEU A 210 -15.40 -0.72 5.04
C LEU A 210 -15.46 0.45 6.04
N ALA A 211 -14.59 0.48 7.05
CA ALA A 211 -14.54 1.58 8.01
C ALA A 211 -14.08 2.90 7.36
N LEU A 212 -13.10 2.87 6.46
CA LEU A 212 -12.69 4.04 5.67
C LEU A 212 -13.84 4.53 4.76
N MET A 213 -14.52 3.61 4.09
CA MET A 213 -15.68 3.92 3.24
C MET A 213 -16.82 4.57 4.03
N GLU A 214 -17.10 4.02 5.21
CA GLU A 214 -18.13 4.54 6.08
C GLU A 214 -17.76 5.91 6.67
N ALA A 215 -16.51 6.10 7.11
CA ALA A 215 -16.02 7.39 7.60
C ALA A 215 -15.95 8.46 6.51
N GLY A 216 -15.62 8.07 5.27
CA GLY A 216 -15.45 8.98 4.15
C GLY A 216 -16.75 9.43 3.50
N SER A 217 -17.72 8.52 3.34
CA SER A 217 -18.94 8.80 2.58
C SER A 217 -20.21 8.13 3.10
N GLY A 218 -20.14 7.34 4.17
CA GLY A 218 -21.28 6.59 4.69
C GLY A 218 -21.78 5.46 3.78
N TRP A 219 -21.01 5.03 2.76
CA TRP A 219 -21.51 4.10 1.73
C TRP A 219 -21.90 2.72 2.25
N VAL A 220 -21.39 2.33 3.43
CA VAL A 220 -21.71 1.03 4.01
C VAL A 220 -23.13 1.04 4.57
N THR A 221 -23.59 2.16 5.16
CA THR A 221 -24.91 2.25 5.83
C THR A 221 -25.93 3.21 5.21
N ASP A 222 -25.51 4.21 4.45
CA ASP A 222 -26.39 5.14 3.74
C ASP A 222 -26.75 4.58 2.34
N PRO A 223 -28.03 4.26 2.06
CA PRO A 223 -28.44 3.75 0.75
C PRO A 223 -28.44 4.81 -0.36
N ASP A 224 -28.44 6.11 -0.03
CA ASP A 224 -28.54 7.22 -0.99
C ASP A 224 -27.60 8.40 -0.64
N PRO A 225 -26.28 8.16 -0.64
CA PRO A 225 -25.28 9.19 -0.35
C PRO A 225 -25.32 10.30 -1.40
N GLN A 226 -25.24 11.56 -0.94
CA GLN A 226 -25.45 12.75 -1.79
C GLN A 226 -24.15 13.51 -2.12
N GLY A 227 -24.19 14.33 -3.16
CA GLY A 227 -23.06 15.19 -3.55
C GLY A 227 -21.83 14.37 -3.95
N ASN A 228 -20.65 14.76 -3.48
CA ASN A 228 -19.41 14.02 -3.77
C ASN A 228 -19.46 12.58 -3.22
N ALA A 229 -20.14 12.35 -2.09
CA ALA A 229 -20.28 11.02 -1.53
C ALA A 229 -20.91 10.03 -2.52
N ALA A 230 -21.77 10.48 -3.44
CA ALA A 230 -22.39 9.61 -4.46
C ALA A 230 -21.39 8.99 -5.45
N GLY A 231 -20.23 9.63 -5.66
CA GLY A 231 -19.21 9.20 -6.63
C GLY A 231 -17.87 8.82 -6.02
N TYR A 232 -17.63 9.16 -4.76
CA TYR A 232 -16.35 9.00 -4.08
C TYR A 232 -16.53 8.23 -2.75
N PRO A 233 -16.57 6.88 -2.77
CA PRO A 233 -16.99 6.05 -1.62
C PRO A 233 -16.08 6.10 -0.39
N LEU A 234 -14.82 6.51 -0.55
CA LEU A 234 -13.88 6.73 0.55
C LEU A 234 -13.63 8.22 0.77
N GLY A 235 -14.38 9.10 0.09
CA GLY A 235 -14.22 10.56 0.17
C GLY A 235 -12.99 11.12 -0.55
N HIS A 236 -12.20 10.27 -1.23
CA HIS A 236 -10.97 10.66 -1.92
C HIS A 236 -11.26 11.38 -3.24
N THR A 237 -11.46 12.69 -3.22
CA THR A 237 -11.85 13.47 -4.41
C THR A 237 -10.69 13.83 -5.34
N ASN A 238 -9.44 13.63 -4.91
CA ASN A 238 -8.24 13.87 -5.72
C ASN A 238 -7.80 12.64 -6.54
N GLY A 239 -8.73 11.74 -6.83
CA GLY A 239 -8.47 10.51 -7.58
C GLY A 239 -9.66 10.09 -8.44
N GLY A 240 -9.62 8.87 -8.95
CA GLY A 240 -10.68 8.31 -9.78
C GLY A 240 -11.99 8.11 -8.98
N PRO A 241 -13.16 8.53 -9.51
CA PRO A 241 -14.43 8.20 -8.88
C PRO A 241 -14.78 6.71 -9.04
N GLY A 242 -15.70 6.22 -8.21
CA GLY A 242 -16.22 4.86 -8.24
C GLY A 242 -15.59 3.91 -7.22
N LEU A 243 -16.25 2.78 -6.98
CA LEU A 243 -15.88 1.85 -5.90
C LEU A 243 -14.49 1.24 -6.07
N LEU A 244 -14.21 0.64 -7.23
CA LEU A 244 -12.95 -0.07 -7.45
C LEU A 244 -11.72 0.85 -7.39
N PRO A 245 -11.67 1.99 -8.12
CA PRO A 245 -10.50 2.88 -8.07
C PRO A 245 -10.20 3.41 -6.65
N GLN A 246 -11.23 3.70 -5.86
CA GLN A 246 -11.03 4.18 -4.49
C GLN A 246 -10.57 3.10 -3.53
N LEU A 247 -11.10 1.88 -3.66
CA LEU A 247 -10.65 0.76 -2.85
C LEU A 247 -9.20 0.37 -3.19
N GLU A 248 -8.84 0.36 -4.48
CA GLU A 248 -7.46 0.09 -4.91
C GLU A 248 -6.48 1.16 -4.42
N TRP A 249 -6.87 2.44 -4.50
CA TRP A 249 -6.09 3.54 -3.93
C TRP A 249 -5.89 3.36 -2.42
N ALA A 250 -6.97 3.17 -1.65
CA ALA A 250 -6.85 3.06 -0.20
C ALA A 250 -6.06 1.81 0.22
N ALA A 251 -6.27 0.68 -0.44
CA ALA A 251 -5.51 -0.53 -0.15
C ALA A 251 -4.01 -0.35 -0.46
N ASN A 252 -3.66 0.38 -1.52
CA ASN A 252 -2.27 0.74 -1.80
C ASN A 252 -1.67 1.68 -0.74
N GLU A 253 -2.40 2.71 -0.31
CA GLU A 253 -1.93 3.65 0.72
C GLU A 253 -1.79 2.99 2.10
N LEU A 254 -2.71 2.08 2.45
CA LEU A 254 -2.63 1.27 3.67
C LEU A 254 -1.38 0.39 3.65
N ASN A 255 -1.14 -0.31 2.53
CA ASN A 255 0.09 -1.09 2.37
C ASN A 255 1.34 -0.23 2.46
N HIS A 256 1.36 0.94 1.79
CA HIS A 256 2.51 1.84 1.87
C HIS A 256 2.79 2.23 3.32
N GLY A 257 1.79 2.69 4.07
CA GLY A 257 2.01 3.07 5.46
C GLY A 257 2.42 1.88 6.35
N PHE A 258 1.90 0.68 6.10
CA PHE A 258 2.25 -0.52 6.87
C PHE A 258 3.68 -0.96 6.61
N TYR A 259 4.04 -1.28 5.36
CA TYR A 259 5.36 -1.80 5.00
C TYR A 259 6.43 -0.71 5.11
N GLY A 260 6.09 0.53 4.74
CA GLY A 260 6.96 1.69 4.93
C GLY A 260 7.45 1.80 6.38
N TRP A 261 6.54 1.69 7.34
CA TRP A 261 6.88 1.73 8.77
C TRP A 261 7.55 0.45 9.26
N LEU A 262 7.04 -0.72 8.85
CA LEU A 262 7.48 -2.03 9.35
C LEU A 262 8.90 -2.39 8.92
N ASP A 263 9.23 -2.24 7.64
CA ASP A 263 10.48 -2.78 7.07
C ASP A 263 11.35 -1.76 6.33
N ARG A 264 10.77 -0.69 5.78
CA ARG A 264 11.54 0.31 5.00
C ARG A 264 12.16 1.40 5.86
N GLY A 265 11.62 1.64 7.06
CA GLY A 265 12.06 2.75 7.92
C GLY A 265 11.47 4.11 7.53
N GLU A 266 10.40 4.12 6.73
CA GLU A 266 9.67 5.33 6.37
C GLU A 266 8.89 5.85 7.58
N THR A 267 9.20 7.08 7.98
CA THR A 267 8.58 7.74 9.14
C THR A 267 7.89 9.04 8.77
N ALA A 268 8.06 9.53 7.54
CA ALA A 268 7.37 10.70 7.03
C ALA A 268 5.92 10.38 6.62
N ILE A 269 4.99 11.25 7.01
CA ILE A 269 3.61 11.26 6.55
C ILE A 269 3.36 12.61 5.88
N ARG A 270 3.03 12.57 4.58
CA ARG A 270 2.74 13.73 3.76
C ARG A 270 1.23 13.96 3.68
N PHE A 271 0.84 15.22 3.80
CA PHE A 271 -0.54 15.69 3.77
C PHE A 271 -0.90 16.26 2.38
N GLU A 272 -2.19 16.44 2.13
CA GLU A 272 -2.72 16.95 0.85
C GLU A 272 -2.08 18.29 0.44
N ASP A 273 -1.85 19.19 1.39
CA ASP A 273 -1.27 20.51 1.17
C ASP A 273 0.28 20.49 1.06
N GLY A 274 0.89 19.31 1.02
CA GLY A 274 2.33 19.11 0.98
C GLY A 274 3.02 19.24 2.34
N THR A 275 2.27 19.57 3.41
CA THR A 275 2.75 19.52 4.78
C THR A 275 3.31 18.12 5.07
N LEU A 276 4.38 18.06 5.87
CA LEU A 276 4.96 16.82 6.37
C LEU A 276 4.90 16.80 7.90
N ALA A 277 4.61 15.63 8.45
CA ALA A 277 4.81 15.29 9.85
C ALA A 277 5.55 13.95 9.97
N ARG A 278 6.15 13.69 11.11
CA ARG A 278 6.67 12.38 11.46
C ARG A 278 5.58 11.53 12.11
N GLY A 279 5.49 10.25 11.78
CA GLY A 279 4.74 9.29 12.59
C GLY A 279 5.24 9.33 14.04
N ALA A 280 4.34 9.35 15.03
CA ALA A 280 4.75 9.34 16.44
C ALA A 280 5.58 8.08 16.77
N PRO A 281 6.70 8.19 17.51
CA PRO A 281 7.44 7.03 17.97
C PRO A 281 6.56 6.06 18.77
N GLY A 282 6.75 4.75 18.57
CA GLY A 282 6.05 3.70 19.32
C GLY A 282 4.69 3.28 18.74
N LEU A 283 4.24 3.90 17.64
CA LEU A 283 3.08 3.41 16.90
C LEU A 283 3.36 2.07 16.22
N ASN A 284 2.33 1.23 16.13
CA ASN A 284 2.36 0.01 15.32
C ASN A 284 2.08 0.33 13.83
N PRO A 285 2.60 -0.50 12.90
CA PRO A 285 2.39 -0.33 11.46
C PRO A 285 0.93 -0.15 11.02
N GLY A 286 -0.01 -0.90 11.61
CA GLY A 286 -1.43 -0.84 11.29
C GLY A 286 -2.05 0.53 11.56
N THR A 287 -1.68 1.16 12.68
CA THR A 287 -2.12 2.53 12.99
C THR A 287 -1.51 3.55 12.02
N VAL A 288 -0.21 3.41 11.69
CA VAL A 288 0.48 4.31 10.76
C VAL A 288 -0.10 4.23 9.35
N ALA A 289 -0.49 3.04 8.90
CA ALA A 289 -1.20 2.82 7.64
C ALA A 289 -2.48 3.65 7.53
N VAL A 290 -3.32 3.63 8.58
CA VAL A 290 -4.56 4.43 8.61
C VAL A 290 -4.25 5.93 8.67
N GLN A 291 -3.28 6.35 9.49
CA GLN A 291 -2.87 7.75 9.58
C GLN A 291 -2.39 8.30 8.22
N ARG A 292 -1.56 7.54 7.52
CA ARG A 292 -1.05 7.90 6.19
C ARG A 292 -2.18 8.01 5.17
N THR A 293 -3.05 6.99 5.12
CA THR A 293 -4.17 6.95 4.17
C THR A 293 -5.09 8.16 4.35
N LEU A 294 -5.43 8.50 5.59
CA LEU A 294 -6.28 9.66 5.88
C LEU A 294 -5.57 11.00 5.65
N ALA A 295 -4.25 11.07 5.85
CA ALA A 295 -3.45 12.28 5.61
C ALA A 295 -3.43 12.68 4.13
N ALA A 296 -3.54 11.74 3.20
CA ALA A 296 -3.53 11.99 1.77
C ALA A 296 -4.65 12.95 1.29
N ASP A 297 -5.79 13.00 2.02
CA ASP A 297 -6.92 13.92 1.77
C ASP A 297 -7.20 14.86 2.95
N ALA A 298 -6.15 15.19 3.72
CA ALA A 298 -6.28 16.04 4.89
C ALA A 298 -5.15 17.06 4.96
N THR A 299 -5.44 18.19 5.59
CA THR A 299 -4.38 19.00 6.20
C THR A 299 -3.99 18.41 7.55
N TYR A 300 -2.81 18.76 8.04
CA TYR A 300 -2.32 18.29 9.35
C TYR A 300 -3.31 18.57 10.49
N SER A 301 -4.00 19.72 10.47
CA SER A 301 -4.99 20.08 11.50
C SER A 301 -6.29 19.27 11.42
N GLN A 302 -6.60 18.69 10.26
CA GLN A 302 -7.81 17.88 10.04
C GLN A 302 -7.61 16.41 10.43
N LEU A 303 -6.35 15.94 10.51
CA LEU A 303 -6.05 14.53 10.78
C LEU A 303 -6.71 14.00 12.07
N PRO A 304 -6.68 14.69 13.23
CA PRO A 304 -7.31 14.17 14.43
C PRO A 304 -8.82 13.91 14.27
N ALA A 305 -9.53 14.80 13.56
CA ALA A 305 -10.95 14.64 13.31
C ALA A 305 -11.23 13.46 12.35
N LYS A 306 -10.40 13.28 11.33
CA LYS A 306 -10.51 12.12 10.42
C LYS A 306 -10.23 10.80 11.12
N LEU A 307 -9.23 10.76 12.01
CA LEU A 307 -8.95 9.57 12.81
C LEU A 307 -10.11 9.23 13.75
N SER A 308 -10.74 10.24 14.37
CA SER A 308 -11.96 10.05 15.18
C SER A 308 -13.11 9.47 14.34
N ALA A 309 -13.34 10.02 13.14
CA ALA A 309 -14.39 9.53 12.25
C ALA A 309 -14.15 8.07 11.81
N PHE A 310 -12.89 7.69 11.55
CA PHE A 310 -12.53 6.30 11.28
C PHE A 310 -12.77 5.39 12.49
N ASP A 311 -12.32 5.79 13.70
CA ASP A 311 -12.52 4.99 14.92
C ASP A 311 -14.01 4.79 15.22
N GLU A 312 -14.81 5.86 15.10
CA GLU A 312 -16.27 5.81 15.29
C GLU A 312 -16.95 4.91 14.26
N ALA A 313 -16.55 5.00 12.98
CA ALA A 313 -17.06 4.14 11.92
C ALA A 313 -16.70 2.67 12.17
N TYR A 314 -15.43 2.38 12.48
CA TYR A 314 -14.97 1.04 12.78
C TYR A 314 -15.71 0.46 13.98
N ARG A 315 -15.76 1.19 15.11
CA ARG A 315 -16.42 0.73 16.34
C ARG A 315 -17.91 0.50 16.17
N ARG A 316 -18.58 1.32 15.37
CA ARG A 316 -20.00 1.13 15.07
C ARG A 316 -20.25 -0.11 14.23
N LEU A 317 -19.41 -0.37 13.24
CA LEU A 317 -19.58 -1.49 12.32
C LEU A 317 -19.14 -2.83 12.94
N PHE A 318 -18.05 -2.84 13.72
CA PHE A 318 -17.35 -4.07 14.11
C PHE A 318 -17.05 -4.18 15.62
N GLY A 319 -17.31 -3.13 16.40
CA GLY A 319 -16.92 -3.07 17.82
C GLY A 319 -15.47 -2.64 18.04
N ASP A 320 -14.96 -2.84 19.25
CA ASP A 320 -13.60 -2.41 19.60
C ASP A 320 -12.54 -3.24 18.82
N PRO A 321 -11.67 -2.61 18.00
CA PRO A 321 -10.66 -3.31 17.20
C PRO A 321 -9.70 -4.14 18.06
N ALA A 322 -9.45 -3.75 19.32
CA ALA A 322 -8.59 -4.52 20.22
C ALA A 322 -9.15 -5.91 20.53
N ASN A 323 -10.47 -6.13 20.41
CA ASN A 323 -11.08 -7.45 20.59
C ASN A 323 -10.92 -8.36 19.37
N LEU A 324 -10.45 -7.82 18.25
CA LEU A 324 -10.21 -8.53 16.99
C LEU A 324 -8.71 -8.73 16.73
N ASP A 325 -7.85 -8.37 17.68
CA ASP A 325 -6.42 -8.63 17.60
C ASP A 325 -6.16 -10.15 17.60
N ALA A 326 -5.67 -10.65 16.47
CA ALA A 326 -5.33 -12.04 16.27
C ALA A 326 -3.84 -12.34 16.58
N GLY A 327 -3.13 -11.38 17.17
CA GLY A 327 -1.72 -11.48 17.50
C GLY A 327 -0.81 -11.09 16.34
N PRO A 328 0.50 -11.39 16.45
CA PRO A 328 1.49 -10.91 15.49
C PRO A 328 1.24 -11.47 14.08
N VAL A 329 1.25 -10.59 13.08
CA VAL A 329 1.10 -10.95 11.66
C VAL A 329 2.20 -11.92 11.22
N LEU A 330 3.44 -11.70 11.70
CA LEU A 330 4.56 -12.61 11.50
C LEU A 330 4.79 -13.41 12.79
N PRO A 331 4.52 -14.73 12.81
CA PRO A 331 4.70 -15.54 14.00
C PRO A 331 6.18 -15.62 14.39
N ALA A 332 6.44 -15.65 15.69
CA ALA A 332 7.79 -15.81 16.22
C ALA A 332 8.43 -17.11 15.71
N GLY A 333 9.65 -17.02 15.18
CA GLY A 333 10.38 -18.17 14.67
C GLY A 333 9.96 -18.63 13.27
N LEU A 334 9.19 -17.82 12.52
CA LEU A 334 8.96 -18.05 11.10
C LEU A 334 10.31 -18.21 10.39
N GLN A 335 10.53 -19.38 9.79
CA GLN A 335 11.70 -19.63 8.95
C GLN A 335 11.29 -19.47 7.50
N GLN A 336 12.03 -18.63 6.77
CA GLN A 336 11.87 -18.56 5.33
C GLN A 336 12.17 -19.95 4.75
N PRO A 337 11.26 -20.52 3.92
CA PRO A 337 11.56 -21.78 3.26
C PRO A 337 12.76 -21.61 2.32
N GLU A 338 13.45 -22.70 2.02
CA GLU A 338 14.47 -22.68 0.97
C GLU A 338 13.81 -22.27 -0.35
N LEU A 339 14.19 -21.09 -0.86
CA LEU A 339 13.70 -20.60 -2.13
C LEU A 339 14.55 -21.19 -3.24
N HIS A 340 13.89 -21.89 -4.16
CA HIS A 340 14.50 -22.34 -5.41
C HIS A 340 14.01 -21.46 -6.54
N LEU A 341 14.94 -20.98 -7.35
CA LEU A 341 14.60 -20.35 -8.61
C LEU A 341 14.01 -21.40 -9.57
N PRO A 342 13.11 -21.02 -10.50
CA PRO A 342 12.45 -21.95 -11.42
C PRO A 342 13.36 -22.49 -12.54
N TRP A 343 14.69 -22.49 -12.37
CA TRP A 343 15.67 -23.01 -13.34
C TRP A 343 16.39 -24.23 -12.81
N LYS A 344 16.82 -25.11 -13.72
CA LYS A 344 17.64 -26.26 -13.34
C LYS A 344 19.06 -25.81 -12.98
N PRO A 345 19.77 -26.59 -12.15
CA PRO A 345 21.20 -26.35 -11.91
C PRO A 345 21.98 -26.29 -13.24
N GLY A 346 22.70 -25.18 -13.46
CA GLY A 346 23.52 -24.97 -14.65
C GLY A 346 22.82 -24.24 -15.81
N GLU A 347 21.53 -23.91 -15.69
CA GLU A 347 20.86 -23.00 -16.64
C GLU A 347 21.21 -21.53 -16.31
N TRP A 348 21.53 -20.77 -17.35
CA TRP A 348 21.82 -19.34 -17.23
C TRP A 348 20.53 -18.51 -17.20
N TRP A 349 20.55 -17.50 -16.35
CA TRP A 349 19.50 -16.50 -16.21
C TRP A 349 20.15 -15.15 -15.88
N HIS A 350 19.41 -14.08 -16.14
CA HIS A 350 19.81 -12.72 -15.80
C HIS A 350 18.81 -12.13 -14.81
N LEU A 351 19.30 -11.56 -13.71
CA LEU A 351 18.48 -10.69 -12.86
C LEU A 351 18.23 -9.39 -13.62
N THR A 352 16.97 -9.07 -13.87
CA THR A 352 16.56 -7.87 -14.62
C THR A 352 15.89 -6.83 -13.75
N GLY A 353 15.42 -7.22 -12.56
CA GLY A 353 14.78 -6.34 -11.60
C GLY A 353 15.01 -6.82 -10.18
N GLY A 354 15.33 -5.89 -9.28
CA GLY A 354 15.54 -6.16 -7.85
C GLY A 354 14.23 -6.41 -7.10
N PRO A 355 14.28 -6.54 -5.76
CA PRO A 355 13.09 -6.73 -4.93
C PRO A 355 12.04 -5.63 -5.18
N HIS A 356 10.82 -6.03 -5.53
CA HIS A 356 9.71 -5.11 -5.77
C HIS A 356 8.40 -5.62 -5.15
N GLY A 357 7.41 -4.74 -5.10
CA GLY A 357 6.07 -5.06 -4.60
C GLY A 357 5.37 -6.07 -5.52
N GLY A 358 4.72 -7.08 -4.95
CA GLY A 358 4.10 -8.14 -5.76
C GLY A 358 2.92 -7.71 -6.65
N TRP A 359 2.33 -6.55 -6.37
CA TRP A 359 1.14 -6.06 -7.08
C TRP A 359 1.16 -4.57 -7.39
N VAL A 360 1.59 -3.74 -6.44
CA VAL A 360 1.66 -2.28 -6.54
C VAL A 360 2.82 -1.76 -5.69
N SER A 361 3.26 -0.52 -5.94
CA SER A 361 4.45 0.08 -5.30
C SER A 361 4.39 0.16 -3.76
N GLY A 362 3.19 0.26 -3.18
CA GLY A 362 2.98 0.27 -1.73
C GLY A 362 3.07 -1.11 -1.08
N SER A 363 2.99 -2.20 -1.86
CA SER A 363 2.95 -3.57 -1.33
C SER A 363 4.27 -3.99 -0.69
N GLY A 364 4.20 -4.96 0.23
CA GLY A 364 5.40 -5.64 0.75
C GLY A 364 6.23 -6.27 -0.37
N TRP A 365 7.53 -6.40 -0.14
CA TRP A 365 8.42 -7.04 -1.11
C TRP A 365 8.00 -8.49 -1.33
N ALA A 366 7.78 -8.86 -2.59
CA ALA A 366 7.25 -10.19 -2.90
C ALA A 366 7.83 -10.81 -4.18
N ALA A 367 8.61 -10.06 -4.97
CA ALA A 367 9.12 -10.57 -6.24
C ALA A 367 10.51 -10.04 -6.61
N LEU A 368 11.14 -10.77 -7.53
CA LEU A 368 12.40 -10.50 -8.20
C LEU A 368 12.19 -10.81 -9.68
N ASP A 369 12.72 -9.98 -10.59
CA ASP A 369 12.56 -10.22 -12.03
C ASP A 369 13.79 -10.90 -12.63
N PHE A 370 13.53 -11.93 -13.42
CA PHE A 370 14.56 -12.69 -14.11
C PHE A 370 14.16 -12.96 -15.55
N VAL A 371 15.14 -13.08 -16.44
CA VAL A 371 14.95 -13.55 -17.81
C VAL A 371 15.90 -14.71 -18.14
N PRO A 372 15.49 -15.68 -18.96
CA PRO A 372 16.38 -16.73 -19.46
C PRO A 372 17.42 -16.17 -20.45
N GLU A 373 18.49 -16.93 -20.68
CA GLU A 373 19.62 -16.55 -21.54
C GLU A 373 19.22 -16.15 -22.98
N ASP A 374 18.15 -16.76 -23.53
CA ASP A 374 17.70 -16.55 -24.91
C ASP A 374 16.71 -15.39 -25.07
N ALA A 375 16.28 -14.77 -23.98
CA ALA A 375 15.46 -13.57 -24.03
C ALA A 375 16.33 -12.37 -24.44
N VAL A 376 16.12 -11.87 -25.66
CA VAL A 376 16.74 -10.65 -26.16
C VAL A 376 16.41 -9.50 -25.20
N ILE A 377 17.43 -9.04 -24.45
CA ILE A 377 17.34 -7.86 -23.59
C ILE A 377 17.36 -6.64 -24.53
N GLY A 378 16.19 -6.20 -24.99
CA GLY A 378 16.08 -4.98 -25.80
C GLY A 378 14.73 -4.78 -26.47
N GLY A 379 14.01 -3.76 -26.00
CA GLY A 379 12.82 -3.17 -26.60
C GLY A 379 12.38 -1.95 -25.82
#